data_AF-A0A816FB61-F1
#
_entry.id   AF-A0A816FB61-F1
#
_cell.length_a   1.000
_cell.length_b   1.000
_cell.length_c   1.000
_cell.angle_alpha   90.00
_cell.angle_beta   90.00
_cell.angle_gamma   90.00
#
_symmetry.space_group_name_H-M   'P 1'
#
loop_
_entity.id
_entity.type
_entity.pdbx_description
1 polymer ?
#
loop_
_entity_poly.entity_id
_entity_poly.type
_entity_poly.pdbx_seq_one_letter_code
_entity_poly.pdbx_strand_id
1 'polypeptide(L)' 'GGNGEGNQSNQLTLPTSLSFDNEENLYVADEENHRIQKFEKILVLKYF' A
#
# COMPACT_ATOMS: atom_id res chain seq x y z
N GLY A 1 3.42 4.53 -0.91
CA GLY A 1 4.85 4.25 -0.65
C GLY A 1 5.85 5.25 -1.23
N GLY A 2 5.49 6.24 -2.07
CA GLY A 2 6.45 7.07 -2.82
C GLY A 2 7.27 8.11 -2.04
N ASN A 3 7.63 7.87 -0.78
CA ASN A 3 8.41 8.79 0.06
C ASN A 3 9.82 8.23 0.36
N GLY A 4 10.41 7.55 -0.62
CA GLY A 4 11.69 6.86 -0.49
C GLY A 4 11.62 5.55 0.29
N GLU A 5 12.77 4.90 0.40
CA GLU A 5 12.93 3.66 1.16
C GLU A 5 12.86 3.91 2.67
N GLY A 6 12.27 2.96 3.40
CA GLY A 6 12.16 3.04 4.84
C GLY A 6 10.94 2.32 5.41
N ASN A 7 10.83 2.38 6.74
CA ASN A 7 9.88 1.59 7.51
C ASN A 7 8.57 2.32 7.85
N GLN A 8 8.39 3.57 7.43
CA GLN A 8 7.17 4.33 7.71
C GLN A 8 5.98 3.85 6.84
N SER A 9 4.75 4.22 7.23
CA SER A 9 3.52 3.82 6.52
C SER A 9 3.39 4.38 5.11
N ASN A 10 4.18 5.41 4.78
CA ASN A 10 4.20 6.06 3.48
C ASN A 10 5.47 5.74 2.67
N GLN A 11 6.29 4.80 3.15
CA GLN A 11 7.55 4.32 2.56
C GLN A 11 7.47 2.81 2.28
N LEU A 12 8.30 2.32 1.37
CA LEU A 12 8.43 0.90 1.01
C LEU A 12 9.91 0.58 0.79
N THR A 13 10.35 -0.62 1.13
CA THR A 13 11.69 -1.15 0.89
C THR A 13 11.58 -2.51 0.19
N LEU A 14 12.00 -2.57 -1.08
CA LEU A 14 11.88 -3.75 -1.95
C LEU A 14 10.45 -4.33 -2.03
N PRO A 15 9.46 -3.58 -2.55
CA PRO A 15 8.13 -4.15 -2.77
C PRO A 15 8.15 -5.15 -3.93
N THR A 16 7.65 -6.38 -3.72
CA THR A 16 7.75 -7.46 -4.72
C THR A 16 6.41 -7.94 -5.27
N SER A 17 5.30 -7.63 -4.63
CA SER A 17 3.96 -8.00 -5.12
C SER A 17 2.88 -7.03 -4.69
N LEU A 18 1.82 -6.96 -5.51
CA LEU A 18 0.64 -6.13 -5.32
C LEU A 18 -0.63 -6.98 -5.49
N SER A 19 -1.63 -6.78 -4.63
CA SER A 19 -2.95 -7.38 -4.76
C SER A 19 -4.04 -6.45 -4.26
N PHE A 20 -5.27 -6.62 -4.75
CA PHE A 20 -6.43 -5.85 -4.31
C PHE A 20 -7.44 -6.76 -3.62
N ASP A 21 -8.15 -6.23 -2.61
CA ASP A 21 -9.36 -6.86 -2.08
C ASP A 21 -10.63 -6.36 -2.81
N ASN A 22 -11.79 -6.90 -2.44
CA ASN A 22 -13.09 -6.55 -3.03
C ASN A 22 -13.53 -5.11 -2.72
N GLU A 23 -12.93 -4.47 -1.72
CA GLU A 23 -13.17 -3.05 -1.38
C GLU A 23 -12.20 -2.13 -2.12
N GLU A 24 -11.39 -2.68 -3.03
CA GLU A 24 -10.32 -2.03 -3.79
C GLU A 24 -9.20 -1.46 -2.89
N ASN A 25 -9.00 -1.99 -1.69
CA ASN A 25 -7.79 -1.68 -0.91
C ASN A 25 -6.58 -2.38 -1.56
N LEU A 26 -5.45 -1.69 -1.62
CA LEU A 26 -4.20 -2.21 -2.16
C LEU A 26 -3.35 -2.83 -1.05
N TYR A 27 -2.90 -4.06 -1.25
CA TYR A 27 -1.94 -4.75 -0.40
C TYR A 27 -0.60 -4.84 -1.14
N VAL A 28 0.48 -4.48 -0.43
CA VAL A 28 1.85 -4.52 -0.95
C VAL A 28 2.67 -5.47 -0.09
N ALA A 29 3.31 -6.46 -0.72
CA ALA A 29 4.36 -7.24 -0.08
C ALA A 29 5.66 -6.44 -0.10
N ASP A 30 6.06 -5.93 1.07
CA ASP A 30 7.20 -5.03 1.27
C ASP A 30 8.35 -5.87 1.86
N GLU A 31 9.07 -6.57 0.98
CA GLU A 31 9.84 -7.78 1.30
C GLU A 31 10.98 -7.51 2.29
N GLU A 32 11.75 -6.44 2.07
CA GLU A 32 12.89 -6.09 2.93
C GLU A 32 12.44 -5.54 4.28
N ASN A 33 11.23 -4.96 4.34
CA ASN A 33 10.62 -4.56 5.61
C ASN A 33 9.87 -5.72 6.29
N HIS A 34 9.88 -6.92 5.70
CA HIS A 34 9.23 -8.13 6.21
C HIS A 34 7.76 -7.92 6.62
N ARG A 35 7.01 -7.15 5.82
CA ARG A 35 5.62 -6.81 6.12
C ARG A 35 4.71 -6.85 4.90
N ILE A 36 3.41 -6.91 5.16
CA ILE A 36 2.38 -6.59 4.18
C ILE A 36 1.77 -5.24 4.58
N GLN A 37 1.73 -4.28 3.66
CA GLN A 37 1.15 -2.96 3.90
C GLN A 37 -0.16 -2.78 3.13
N LYS A 38 -1.23 -2.39 3.84
CA LYS A 38 -2.54 -2.05 3.26
C LYS A 38 -2.64 -0.55 3.01
N PHE A 39 -3.02 -0.17 1.80
CA PHE A 39 -3.41 1.19 1.42
C PHE A 39 -4.90 1.19 1.14
N GLU A 40 -5.64 1.89 1.98
CA GLU A 40 -7.09 1.97 1.85
C GLU A 40 -7.47 2.80 0.64
N LYS A 41 -8.47 2.32 -0.10
CA LYS A 41 -9.07 3.14 -1.14
C LYS A 41 -9.71 4.35 -0.46
N ILE A 42 -9.25 5.54 -0.83
CA ILE A 42 -9.93 6.76 -0.45
C ILE A 42 -11.22 6.83 -1.26
N LEU A 43 -12.35 6.63 -0.59
CA LEU A 43 -13.66 7.01 -1.12
C LEU A 43 -13.74 8.54 -1.10
N VAL A 44 -13.17 9.19 -2.12
CA VAL A 44 -13.67 10.52 -2.48
C VAL A 44 -15.11 10.28 -2.88
N LEU A 45 -16.05 10.89 -2.14
CA LEU A 45 -17.48 10.80 -2.40
C LEU A 45 -17.71 10.93 -3.91
N LYS A 46 -17.92 9.80 -4.60
CA LYS A 46 -18.06 9.73 -6.06
C LYS A 46 -19.43 10.29 -6.51
N TYR A 47 -20.02 11.17 -5.71
CA TYR A 47 -21.39 11.65 -5.80
C TYR A 47 -21.46 13.17 -5.56
N PHE A 48 -20.61 13.91 -6.29
CA PHE A 48 -20.88 15.31 -6.63
C PHE A 48 -20.64 15.48 -8.14
#